data_AF-A0A7J8PM69-F1
#
_entry.id   AF-A0A7J8PM69-F1
#
_cell.length_a   1.000
_cell.length_b   1.000
_cell.length_c   1.000
_cell.angle_alpha   90.00
_cell.angle_beta   90.00
_cell.angle_gamma   90.00
#
_symmetry.space_group_name_H-M   'P 1'
#
loop_
_entity.id
_entity.type
_entity.pdbx_description
1 polymer ?
#
loop_
_entity_poly.entity_id
_entity_poly.type
_entity_poly.pdbx_seq_one_letter_code
_entity_poly.pdbx_strand_id
1 'polypeptide(L)'
;YLSNGRFKNADHQAVVNSDCSRLSIATFQNPAPDATVYPLKIREGEKPILEEPITFAEMYRRKMSKDLELAMLKKLAKEQQMETTKKPELETKPLEQILA
;
A
#
# COMPACT_ATOMS: atom_id res chain seq x y z
N TYR A 1 5.97 -0.22 -14.70
CA TYR A 1 6.89 0.68 -15.41
C TYR A 1 7.02 0.34 -16.89
N LEU A 2 7.60 -0.82 -17.25
CA LEU A 2 7.89 -1.18 -18.66
C LEU A 2 6.69 -1.10 -19.61
N SER A 3 5.50 -1.46 -19.14
CA SER A 3 4.25 -1.46 -19.91
C SER A 3 3.58 -0.09 -20.03
N ASN A 4 4.18 0.99 -19.51
CA ASN A 4 3.56 2.31 -19.37
C ASN A 4 2.16 2.27 -18.72
N GLY A 5 1.95 1.37 -17.75
CA GLY A 5 0.65 1.22 -17.06
C GLY A 5 -0.37 0.33 -17.76
N ARG A 6 -0.03 -0.26 -18.92
CA ARG A 6 -0.94 -1.17 -19.64
C ARG A 6 -1.18 -2.50 -18.93
N PHE A 7 -0.19 -2.95 -18.18
CA PHE A 7 -0.32 -4.11 -17.30
C PHE A 7 -0.36 -3.64 -15.86
N LYS A 8 -1.36 -4.13 -15.12
CA LYS A 8 -1.53 -3.88 -13.70
C LYS A 8 -0.74 -4.91 -12.89
N ASN A 9 -0.28 -4.50 -11.72
CA ASN A 9 0.23 -5.44 -10.74
C ASN A 9 -0.93 -6.30 -10.20
N ALA A 10 -0.65 -7.55 -9.86
CA ALA A 10 -1.65 -8.43 -9.25
C ALA A 10 -1.70 -8.15 -7.74
N ASP A 11 -2.81 -7.56 -7.28
CA ASP A 11 -3.09 -7.45 -5.86
C ASP A 11 -3.43 -8.84 -5.31
N HIS A 12 -2.76 -9.23 -4.23
CA HIS A 12 -2.94 -10.54 -3.61
C HIS A 12 -2.80 -10.42 -2.09
N GLN A 13 -3.53 -11.27 -1.38
CA GLN A 13 -3.54 -11.32 0.08
C GLN A 13 -3.43 -12.77 0.55
N ALA A 14 -2.69 -12.98 1.63
CA ALA A 14 -2.76 -14.19 2.42
C ALA A 14 -3.54 -13.91 3.71
N VAL A 15 -4.48 -14.77 4.04
CA VAL A 15 -5.25 -14.73 5.29
C VAL A 15 -4.89 -15.94 6.16
N VAL A 16 -4.95 -15.76 7.48
CA VAL A 16 -4.66 -16.84 8.44
C VAL A 16 -5.75 -17.92 8.39
N ASN A 17 -5.37 -19.17 8.62
CA ASN A 17 -6.28 -20.29 8.74
C ASN A 17 -6.27 -20.80 10.20
N SER A 18 -7.44 -21.11 10.76
CA SER A 18 -7.60 -21.56 12.15
C SER A 18 -7.30 -23.04 12.37
N ASP A 19 -7.41 -23.85 11.31
CA ASP A 19 -7.50 -25.30 11.40
C ASP A 19 -6.20 -25.98 10.98
N CYS A 20 -5.41 -25.33 10.11
CA CYS A 20 -4.16 -25.88 9.62
C CYS A 20 -3.11 -24.81 9.29
N SER A 21 -1.85 -25.22 9.38
CA SER A 21 -0.71 -24.41 8.95
C SER A 21 -0.58 -24.42 7.43
N ARG A 22 -0.37 -23.23 6.84
CA ARG A 22 -0.08 -23.06 5.41
C ARG A 22 1.35 -22.58 5.21
N LEU A 23 2.13 -23.33 4.42
CA LEU A 23 3.45 -22.92 3.95
C LEU A 23 3.37 -22.52 2.47
N SER A 24 4.07 -21.45 2.09
CA SER A 24 4.20 -21.03 0.68
C SER A 24 5.55 -20.41 0.42
N ILE A 25 6.04 -20.60 -0.79
CA ILE A 25 7.32 -20.04 -1.26
C ILE A 25 6.99 -19.09 -2.41
N ALA A 26 7.36 -17.82 -2.26
CA ALA A 26 7.25 -16.82 -3.31
C ALA A 26 8.60 -16.65 -4.01
N THR A 27 8.62 -16.87 -5.33
CA THR A 27 9.79 -16.63 -6.18
C THR A 27 9.53 -15.42 -7.07
N PHE A 28 10.56 -14.58 -7.24
CA PHE A 28 10.47 -13.37 -8.06
C PHE A 28 11.53 -13.44 -9.15
N GLN A 29 11.10 -13.35 -10.41
CA GLN A 29 12.00 -13.18 -11.54
C GLN A 29 12.14 -11.70 -11.83
N ASN A 30 13.30 -11.15 -11.49
CA ASN A 30 13.60 -9.72 -11.58
C ASN A 30 14.76 -9.45 -12.56
N PRO A 31 14.84 -8.25 -13.15
CA PRO A 31 16.03 -7.79 -13.87
C PRO A 31 17.27 -7.76 -12.99
N ALA A 32 18.46 -7.70 -13.63
CA ALA A 32 19.71 -7.41 -12.94
C ALA A 32 19.64 -6.03 -12.25
N PRO A 33 20.33 -5.83 -11.11
CA PRO A 33 20.23 -4.57 -10.34
C PRO A 33 20.57 -3.31 -11.13
N ASP A 34 21.52 -3.41 -12.06
CA ASP A 34 22.00 -2.35 -12.95
C ASP A 34 21.18 -2.22 -14.24
N ALA A 35 20.28 -3.16 -14.51
CA ALA A 35 19.43 -3.12 -15.70
C ALA A 35 18.58 -1.85 -15.73
N THR A 36 18.48 -1.23 -16.91
CA THR A 36 17.68 -0.03 -17.12
C THR A 36 16.18 -0.36 -17.14
N VAL A 37 15.40 0.42 -16.40
CA VAL A 37 13.93 0.37 -16.35
C VAL A 37 13.38 1.68 -16.91
N TYR A 38 12.65 1.58 -18.01
CA TYR A 38 11.91 2.67 -18.64
C TYR A 38 10.74 2.10 -19.48
N PRO A 39 9.66 2.84 -19.75
CA PRO A 39 8.62 2.37 -20.67
C PRO A 39 9.19 1.92 -22.03
N LEU A 40 8.93 0.67 -22.41
CA LEU A 40 9.44 0.11 -23.67
C LEU A 40 8.64 0.58 -24.89
N LYS A 41 7.38 0.96 -24.68
CA LYS A 41 6.49 1.47 -25.72
C LYS A 41 5.52 2.47 -25.11
N ILE A 42 5.47 3.66 -25.71
CA ILE A 42 4.54 4.73 -25.36
C ILE A 42 3.67 4.94 -26.61
N ARG A 43 2.34 4.98 -26.44
CA ARG A 43 1.43 5.26 -27.57
C ARG A 43 1.46 6.74 -27.91
N GLU A 44 1.08 7.05 -29.15
CA GLU A 44 0.84 8.42 -29.55
C GLU A 44 -0.17 9.10 -28.61
N GLY A 45 0.17 10.29 -28.12
CA GLY A 45 -0.63 11.03 -27.15
C GLY A 45 -0.45 10.62 -25.67
N GLU A 46 0.27 9.55 -25.36
CA GLU A 46 0.57 9.17 -23.97
C GLU A 46 1.87 9.83 -23.47
N LYS A 47 1.91 10.19 -22.18
CA LYS A 47 3.14 10.58 -21.49
C LYS A 47 3.80 9.36 -20.85
N PRO A 48 5.14 9.29 -20.78
CA PRO A 48 5.82 8.24 -20.05
C PRO A 48 5.54 8.36 -18.55
N ILE A 49 5.35 7.22 -17.87
CA ILE A 49 5.19 7.17 -16.41
C ILE A 49 6.50 7.45 -15.64
N LEU A 50 7.64 7.44 -16.34
CA LEU A 50 8.94 7.81 -15.80
C LEU A 50 9.49 8.97 -16.64
N GLU A 51 9.99 10.01 -15.97
CA GLU A 51 10.62 11.14 -16.64
C GLU A 51 11.93 10.73 -17.31
N GLU A 52 12.72 9.91 -16.63
CA GLU A 52 14.01 9.40 -17.10
C GLU A 52 14.17 7.90 -16.84
N PRO A 53 15.05 7.21 -17.59
CA PRO A 53 15.43 5.83 -17.30
C PRO A 53 16.15 5.73 -15.95
N ILE A 54 15.79 4.72 -15.16
CA ILE A 54 16.42 4.44 -13.85
C ILE A 54 16.93 2.99 -13.81
N THR A 55 17.80 2.66 -12.86
CA THR A 55 18.20 1.25 -12.66
C THR A 55 17.11 0.47 -11.93
N PHE A 56 17.09 -0.85 -12.08
CA PHE A 56 16.18 -1.72 -11.33
C PHE A 56 16.39 -1.60 -9.82
N ALA A 57 17.64 -1.46 -9.37
CA ALA A 57 17.96 -1.21 -7.97
C ALA A 57 17.34 0.10 -7.45
N GLU A 58 17.39 1.17 -8.25
CA GLU A 58 16.75 2.45 -7.92
C GLU A 58 15.23 2.31 -7.84
N MET A 59 14.62 1.67 -8.84
CA MET A 59 13.18 1.40 -8.88
C MET A 59 12.73 0.62 -7.64
N TYR A 60 13.46 -0.44 -7.28
CA TYR A 60 13.15 -1.27 -6.11
C TYR A 60 13.26 -0.47 -4.81
N ARG A 61 14.31 0.35 -4.65
CA ARG A 61 14.47 1.21 -3.47
C ARG A 61 13.31 2.19 -3.32
N ARG A 62 12.94 2.90 -4.39
CA ARG A 62 11.78 3.83 -4.38
C ARG A 62 10.49 3.13 -4.00
N LYS A 63 10.24 1.94 -4.57
CA LYS A 63 9.06 1.12 -4.28
C LYS A 63 9.02 0.75 -2.79
N MET A 64 10.12 0.26 -2.24
CA MET A 64 10.17 -0.15 -0.84
C MET A 64 10.02 1.02 0.14
N SER A 65 10.66 2.16 -0.12
CA SER A 65 10.50 3.35 0.73
C SER A 65 9.05 3.81 0.76
N LYS A 66 8.36 3.84 -0.39
CA LYS A 66 6.95 4.22 -0.49
C LYS A 66 6.03 3.24 0.24
N ASP A 67 6.30 1.93 0.14
CA ASP A 67 5.52 0.91 0.85
C ASP A 67 5.61 1.08 2.38
N LEU A 68 6.80 1.41 2.89
CA LEU A 68 7.02 1.68 4.31
C LEU A 68 6.29 2.94 4.77
N GLU A 69 6.42 4.04 4.02
CA GLU A 69 5.72 5.30 4.30
C GLU A 69 4.20 5.09 4.35
N LEU A 70 3.65 4.37 3.37
CA LEU A 70 2.22 4.06 3.32
C LEU A 70 1.77 3.22 4.53
N ALA A 71 2.59 2.26 4.97
CA ALA A 71 2.30 1.47 6.17
C ALA A 71 2.28 2.34 7.44
N MET A 72 3.22 3.27 7.57
CA MET A 72 3.26 4.22 8.68
C MET A 72 2.04 5.14 8.70
N LEU A 73 1.67 5.70 7.54
CA LEU A 73 0.46 6.54 7.41
C LEU A 73 -0.82 5.78 7.76
N LYS A 74 -0.95 4.53 7.31
CA LYS A 74 -2.09 3.67 7.66
C LYS A 74 -2.18 3.40 9.16
N LYS A 75 -1.04 3.20 9.82
CA LYS A 75 -0.98 3.02 11.28
C LYS A 75 -1.45 4.29 12.01
N LEU A 76 -0.92 5.45 11.64
CA LEU A 76 -1.29 6.73 12.24
C LEU A 76 -2.78 7.05 12.05
N ALA A 77 -3.31 6.83 10.84
CA ALA A 77 -4.73 7.04 10.56
C ALA A 77 -5.63 6.13 11.42
N LYS A 78 -5.22 4.88 11.66
CA LYS A 78 -5.94 3.96 12.53
C LYS A 78 -5.93 4.43 14.00
N GLU A 79 -4.81 4.94 14.49
CA GLU A 79 -4.69 5.49 15.85
C GLU A 79 -5.58 6.74 16.04
N GLN A 80 -5.57 7.68 15.09
CA GLN A 80 -6.44 8.85 15.11
C GLN A 80 -7.93 8.48 15.05
N GLN A 81 -8.31 7.48 14.25
CA GLN A 81 -9.67 6.94 14.24
C GLN A 81 -10.06 6.34 15.59
N MET A 82 -9.16 5.64 16.26
CA MET A 82 -9.42 5.12 17.61
C MET A 82 -9.59 6.25 18.64
N GLU A 83 -8.77 7.30 18.58
CA GLU A 83 -8.89 8.45 19.49
C GLU A 83 -10.20 9.21 19.27
N THR A 84 -10.59 9.46 18.02
CA THR A 84 -11.87 10.11 17.68
C THR A 84 -13.08 9.25 18.08
N THR A 85 -13.00 7.92 17.91
CA THR A 85 -14.08 6.99 18.33
C THR A 85 -14.17 6.84 19.85
N LYS A 86 -13.09 7.08 20.60
CA LYS A 86 -13.10 7.14 22.07
C LYS A 86 -13.61 8.48 22.61
N LYS A 87 -13.63 9.53 21.80
CA LYS A 87 -14.03 10.89 22.20
C LYS A 87 -15.54 11.22 22.23
N PRO A 88 -16.51 10.35 21.84
CA PRO A 88 -17.88 10.51 22.31
C PRO A 88 -17.96 9.83 23.68
N GLU A 89 -17.33 10.42 24.70
CA GLU A 89 -17.83 10.22 26.06
C GLU A 89 -19.26 10.75 26.04
N LEU A 90 -20.22 9.84 26.16
CA LEU A 90 -21.61 10.18 26.35
C LEU A 90 -21.68 11.28 27.41
N GLU A 91 -22.25 12.44 27.06
CA GLU A 91 -22.87 13.31 28.04
C GLU A 91 -23.99 12.49 28.69
N THR A 92 -23.63 11.71 29.71
CA THR A 92 -24.59 10.98 30.52
C THR A 92 -25.34 12.04 31.31
N LYS A 93 -26.54 12.36 30.84
CA LYS A 93 -27.45 13.18 31.63
C LYS A 93 -27.65 12.46 32.98
N PRO A 94 -27.59 13.19 34.10
CA PRO A 94 -27.89 12.64 35.41
C PRO A 94 -29.23 11.92 35.38
N LEU A 95 -29.36 10.78 36.07
CA LEU A 95 -30.55 9.93 36.05
C LEU A 95 -31.82 10.72 36.44
N GLU A 96 -31.64 11.78 37.24
CA GLU A 96 -32.69 12.71 37.65
C GLU A 96 -33.35 13.46 36.48
N GLN A 97 -32.67 13.64 35.35
CA GLN A 97 -33.22 14.30 34.16
C GLN A 97 -34.02 13.34 33.25
N ILE A 98 -33.96 12.03 33.49
CA ILE A 98 -34.61 11.01 32.65
C ILE A 98 -35.96 10.58 33.26
N LEU A 99 -36.17 10.79 34.57
CA LEU A 99 -37.30 10.27 35.33
C LEU A 99 -38.38 11.32 35.67
N ALA A 100 -38.48 12.42 34.92
CA ALA A 100 -39.50 13.46 35.10
C ALA A 100 -40.50 13.49 33.92
#